data_AF-A0A839JTJ6-F1
#
_entry.id   AF-A0A839JTJ6-F1
#
_cell.length_a   1.000
_cell.length_b   1.000
_cell.length_c   1.000
_cell.angle_alpha   90.00
_cell.angle_beta   90.00
_cell.angle_gamma   90.00
#
_symmetry.space_group_name_H-M   'P 1'
#
loop_
_entity.id
_entity.type
_entity.pdbx_description
1 polymer ?
#
loop_
_entity_poly.entity_id
_entity_poly.type
_entity_poly.pdbx_seq_one_letter_code
_entity_poly.pdbx_strand_id
1 'polypeptide(L)'
;MKKGLLALMIGVIGIGIGGISTAHDCNLFNEVSVIDWKATPYPTILKDDPILNVVPEEGLHRALLNLQAHCCATNKSDKAGKGCQSSISDWKNRTNYPQSAFLFDHIVDVLMRRLANDKSYPGLPVDKKANEWHSKVDGLVSSVDGVLPLQFQTEYDTYWQLQSNYLLPEYEYSSSVKYPDLMRQLENINKLNQYNQWTIRTSYFNVCSVAVYLNMILAPNNANTPLQTARRECKKLTSAMLSKENQYLKSMIVYKSDQLVNDSLQLYSNLYNGERMNRFKMTLHKLSTEWLGVARQVPMLVPMCSY
;
A
#
# COMPACT_ATOMS: atom_id res chain seq x y z
N MET A 1 -19.28 -3.17 6.41
CA MET A 1 -18.89 -2.04 5.54
C MET A 1 -17.94 -2.57 4.47
N LYS A 2 -18.13 -2.14 3.22
CA LYS A 2 -17.51 -2.72 2.02
C LYS A 2 -15.98 -2.68 2.11
N LYS A 3 -15.34 -3.83 1.88
CA LYS A 3 -13.89 -3.98 1.73
C LYS A 3 -13.40 -2.91 0.76
N GLY A 4 -12.60 -1.95 1.27
CA GLY A 4 -11.97 -0.92 0.47
C GLY A 4 -11.03 -1.60 -0.52
N LEU A 5 -11.53 -1.83 -1.73
CA LEU A 5 -10.76 -2.33 -2.85
C LEU A 5 -9.74 -1.24 -3.17
N LEU A 6 -8.54 -1.38 -2.64
CA LEU A 6 -7.40 -0.52 -2.97
C LEU A 6 -6.94 -0.92 -4.38
N ALA A 7 -7.77 -0.61 -5.37
CA ALA A 7 -7.38 -0.67 -6.76
C ALA A 7 -6.34 0.44 -6.96
N LEU A 8 -5.07 0.06 -6.88
CA LEU A 8 -3.94 0.86 -7.34
C LEU A 8 -4.05 0.92 -8.87
N MET A 9 -4.95 1.79 -9.35
CA MET A 9 -4.94 2.29 -10.71
C MET A 9 -3.72 3.21 -10.83
N ILE A 10 -2.55 2.60 -11.01
CA ILE A 10 -1.37 3.30 -11.53
C ILE A 10 -1.68 3.57 -13.00
N GLY A 11 -2.44 4.63 -13.25
CA GLY A 11 -2.46 5.29 -14.54
C GLY A 11 -1.10 5.91 -14.73
N VAL A 12 -0.20 5.17 -15.39
CA VAL A 12 1.09 5.70 -15.82
C VAL A 12 0.81 6.89 -16.74
N ILE A 13 1.37 8.05 -16.37
CA ILE A 13 1.40 9.23 -17.22
C ILE A 13 2.11 8.82 -18.50
N GLY A 14 1.36 8.74 -19.60
CA GLY A 14 1.93 8.61 -20.93
C GLY A 14 2.85 9.80 -21.16
N ILE A 15 4.15 9.53 -21.24
CA ILE A 15 5.14 10.48 -21.74
C ILE A 15 4.88 10.62 -23.24
N GLY A 16 3.94 11.49 -23.59
CA GLY A 16 3.68 11.89 -24.96
C GLY A 16 4.15 13.31 -25.17
N ILE A 17 5.41 13.51 -25.60
CA ILE A 17 5.78 14.63 -26.47
C ILE A 17 6.89 14.17 -27.43
N GLY A 18 6.49 14.10 -28.71
CA GLY A 18 7.26 14.15 -29.96
C GLY A 18 8.77 13.96 -29.97
N GLY A 19 9.22 12.95 -30.72
CA GLY A 19 10.59 12.82 -31.22
C GLY A 19 10.98 11.36 -31.38
N ILE A 20 10.96 10.86 -32.61
CA ILE A 20 11.34 9.48 -32.96
C ILE A 20 12.77 9.19 -32.51
N SER A 21 12.93 8.21 -31.60
CA SER A 21 14.17 7.44 -31.41
C SER A 21 13.85 6.18 -30.61
N THR A 22 13.74 5.07 -31.33
CA THR A 22 13.99 3.63 -31.05
C THR A 22 14.42 3.11 -29.66
N ALA A 23 14.09 3.74 -28.53
CA ALA A 23 14.39 3.23 -27.18
C ALA A 23 13.17 2.51 -26.59
N HIS A 24 13.00 1.23 -26.93
CA HIS A 24 12.03 0.34 -26.31
C HIS A 24 12.75 -0.84 -25.68
N ASP A 25 12.47 -1.13 -24.41
CA ASP A 25 13.09 -2.24 -23.70
C ASP A 25 12.59 -3.61 -24.18
N CYS A 26 11.77 -3.70 -25.23
CA CYS A 26 11.41 -5.00 -25.82
C CYS A 26 12.57 -5.72 -26.47
N ASN A 27 13.65 -5.02 -26.84
CA ASN A 27 14.86 -5.65 -27.37
C ASN A 27 15.56 -6.56 -26.33
N LEU A 28 15.13 -6.49 -25.07
CA LEU A 28 15.57 -7.36 -23.98
C LEU A 28 15.11 -8.82 -24.13
N PHE A 29 14.05 -9.06 -24.91
CA PHE A 29 13.54 -10.41 -25.16
C PHE A 29 13.88 -10.88 -26.57
N ASN A 30 14.35 -12.12 -26.70
CA ASN A 30 14.52 -12.82 -27.97
C ASN A 30 13.35 -13.79 -28.18
N GLU A 31 13.22 -14.41 -29.37
CA GLU A 31 12.07 -15.27 -29.70
C GLU A 31 11.80 -16.40 -28.68
N VAL A 32 12.85 -16.92 -28.02
CA VAL A 32 12.75 -17.99 -27.01
C VAL A 32 12.39 -17.41 -25.65
N SER A 33 13.00 -16.28 -25.27
CA SER A 33 12.78 -15.64 -23.97
C SER A 33 11.48 -14.83 -23.89
N VAL A 34 10.87 -14.53 -25.04
CA VAL A 34 9.46 -14.11 -25.18
C VAL A 34 8.48 -15.25 -24.83
N ILE A 35 8.93 -16.50 -24.67
CA ILE A 35 8.06 -17.63 -24.29
C ILE A 35 8.41 -18.13 -22.89
N ASP A 36 9.70 -18.32 -22.62
CA ASP A 36 10.20 -18.78 -21.33
C ASP A 36 11.17 -17.77 -20.74
N TRP A 37 10.73 -17.10 -19.66
CA TRP A 37 11.56 -16.12 -18.96
C TRP A 37 12.83 -16.75 -18.37
N LYS A 38 12.85 -18.05 -18.08
CA LYS A 38 14.06 -18.75 -17.59
C LYS A 38 15.15 -18.83 -18.66
N ALA A 39 14.77 -18.64 -19.93
CA ALA A 39 15.70 -18.48 -21.05
C ALA A 39 16.21 -17.03 -21.21
N THR A 40 15.78 -16.08 -20.37
CA THR A 40 16.41 -14.74 -20.29
C THR A 40 17.76 -14.84 -19.57
N PRO A 41 18.71 -13.93 -19.84
CA PRO A 41 19.97 -13.88 -19.10
C PRO A 41 19.80 -13.36 -17.66
N TYR A 42 18.61 -12.87 -17.28
CA TYR A 42 18.37 -12.17 -16.03
C TYR A 42 18.55 -12.98 -14.75
N PRO A 43 18.03 -14.22 -14.65
CA PRO A 43 18.29 -15.06 -13.48
C PRO A 43 19.79 -15.28 -13.27
N THR A 44 20.54 -15.44 -14.37
CA THR A 44 21.99 -15.65 -14.31
C THR A 44 22.75 -14.39 -13.94
N ILE A 45 22.39 -13.23 -14.51
CA ILE A 45 23.04 -11.94 -14.21
C ILE A 45 22.94 -11.59 -12.73
N LEU A 46 21.84 -11.97 -12.07
CA LEU A 46 21.56 -11.59 -10.69
C LEU A 46 21.86 -12.67 -9.66
N LYS A 47 22.27 -13.88 -10.06
CA LYS A 47 22.37 -15.05 -9.19
C LYS A 47 23.12 -14.81 -7.88
N ASP A 48 24.08 -13.89 -7.89
CA ASP A 48 24.92 -13.51 -6.76
C ASP A 48 24.84 -12.00 -6.42
N ASP A 49 23.85 -11.28 -6.97
CA ASP A 49 23.71 -9.84 -6.75
C ASP A 49 22.97 -9.56 -5.42
N PRO A 50 23.53 -8.75 -4.50
CA PRO A 50 22.92 -8.47 -3.21
C PRO A 50 21.56 -7.78 -3.32
N ILE A 51 21.21 -7.22 -4.48
CA ILE A 51 19.88 -6.66 -4.73
C ILE A 51 18.78 -7.71 -4.63
N LEU A 52 19.09 -8.99 -4.85
CA LEU A 52 18.12 -10.08 -4.70
C LEU A 52 17.66 -10.27 -3.25
N ASN A 53 18.41 -9.78 -2.26
CA ASN A 53 17.97 -9.73 -0.88
C ASN A 53 16.80 -8.74 -0.71
N VAL A 54 16.81 -7.61 -1.43
CA VAL A 54 15.78 -6.56 -1.36
C VAL A 54 14.60 -6.89 -2.27
N VAL A 55 14.89 -7.37 -3.47
CA VAL A 55 13.92 -7.68 -4.52
C VAL A 55 14.05 -9.16 -4.86
N PRO A 56 13.19 -10.02 -4.27
CA PRO A 56 13.27 -11.44 -4.53
C PRO A 56 12.95 -11.72 -6.01
N GLU A 57 13.45 -12.85 -6.50
CA GLU A 57 13.40 -13.23 -7.91
C GLU A 57 11.98 -13.20 -8.47
N GLU A 58 10.96 -13.56 -7.69
CA GLU A 58 9.55 -13.55 -8.13
C GLU A 58 9.04 -12.13 -8.41
N GLY A 59 9.51 -11.14 -7.65
CA GLY A 59 9.17 -9.73 -7.89
C GLY A 59 9.75 -9.25 -9.23
N LEU A 60 11.02 -9.56 -9.47
CA LEU A 60 11.66 -9.22 -10.74
C LEU A 60 11.04 -9.97 -11.92
N HIS A 61 10.80 -11.27 -11.74
CA HIS A 61 10.11 -12.11 -12.71
C HIS A 61 8.78 -11.46 -13.12
N ARG A 62 8.01 -10.95 -12.15
CA ARG A 62 6.75 -10.27 -12.43
C ARG A 62 6.93 -8.96 -13.22
N ALA A 63 7.97 -8.18 -12.94
CA ALA A 63 8.27 -6.96 -13.71
C ALA A 63 8.61 -7.28 -15.16
N LEU A 64 9.41 -8.33 -15.39
CA LEU A 64 9.76 -8.81 -16.72
C LEU A 64 8.55 -9.35 -17.48
N LEU A 65 7.67 -10.11 -16.83
CA LEU A 65 6.41 -10.56 -17.43
C LEU A 65 5.51 -9.40 -17.85
N ASN A 66 5.46 -8.32 -17.07
CA ASN A 66 4.69 -7.12 -17.45
C ASN A 66 5.26 -6.44 -18.69
N LEU A 67 6.59 -6.29 -18.74
CA LEU A 67 7.25 -5.72 -19.91
C LEU A 67 7.01 -6.58 -21.14
N GLN A 68 7.18 -7.90 -21.03
CA GLN A 68 6.89 -8.86 -22.09
C GLN A 68 5.42 -8.78 -22.56
N ALA A 69 4.46 -8.66 -21.63
CA ALA A 69 3.06 -8.51 -21.96
C ALA A 69 2.78 -7.20 -22.69
N HIS A 70 3.41 -6.09 -22.29
CA HIS A 70 3.37 -4.84 -23.03
C HIS A 70 3.95 -5.02 -24.44
N CYS A 71 5.17 -5.57 -24.55
CA CYS A 71 5.87 -5.80 -25.80
C CYS A 71 5.04 -6.58 -26.82
N CYS A 72 4.39 -7.65 -26.38
CA CYS A 72 3.56 -8.44 -27.29
C CYS A 72 2.19 -7.80 -27.56
N ALA A 73 1.68 -6.94 -26.67
CA ALA A 73 0.45 -6.19 -26.92
C ALA A 73 0.65 -5.02 -27.89
N THR A 74 1.81 -4.34 -27.83
CA THR A 74 2.15 -3.19 -28.68
C THR A 74 2.72 -3.60 -30.04
N ASN A 75 3.42 -4.72 -30.15
CA ASN A 75 3.91 -5.23 -31.43
C ASN A 75 2.83 -5.97 -32.24
N LYS A 76 2.20 -5.24 -33.15
CA LYS A 76 1.70 -5.79 -34.42
C LYS A 76 2.74 -5.76 -35.56
N SER A 77 3.98 -5.31 -35.32
CA SER A 77 4.97 -5.02 -36.38
C SER A 77 6.22 -5.92 -36.35
N ASP A 78 6.34 -6.76 -37.37
CA ASP A 78 7.55 -7.10 -38.15
C ASP A 78 8.74 -7.88 -37.56
N LYS A 79 8.65 -8.44 -36.36
CA LYS A 79 9.44 -9.65 -36.00
C LYS A 79 8.58 -10.67 -35.26
N ALA A 80 7.38 -10.91 -35.78
CA ALA A 80 6.46 -11.94 -35.31
C ALA A 80 7.00 -13.35 -35.65
N GLY A 81 8.08 -13.73 -34.97
CA GLY A 81 8.36 -15.12 -34.67
C GLY A 81 7.20 -15.68 -33.84
N LYS A 82 6.90 -16.96 -34.00
CA LYS A 82 5.75 -17.70 -33.44
C LYS A 82 5.59 -17.62 -31.90
N GLY A 83 6.47 -16.95 -31.17
CA GLY A 83 6.53 -16.93 -29.70
C GLY A 83 5.47 -16.11 -28.98
N CYS A 84 5.08 -14.93 -29.46
CA CYS A 84 3.92 -14.21 -28.90
C CYS A 84 2.58 -14.91 -29.27
N GLN A 85 2.58 -15.91 -30.18
CA GLN A 85 1.37 -16.62 -30.60
C GLN A 85 0.96 -17.77 -29.65
N SER A 86 1.91 -18.44 -29.00
CA SER A 86 1.64 -19.53 -28.06
C SER A 86 0.98 -19.09 -26.74
N SER A 87 1.08 -17.81 -26.39
CA SER A 87 0.44 -17.18 -25.22
C SER A 87 -0.87 -16.44 -25.56
N ILE A 88 -1.34 -16.53 -26.82
CA ILE A 88 -2.56 -15.85 -27.30
C ILE A 88 -3.80 -16.20 -26.47
N SER A 89 -3.90 -17.43 -25.95
CA SER A 89 -5.03 -17.84 -25.10
C SER A 89 -5.12 -17.05 -23.79
N ASP A 90 -3.97 -16.70 -23.21
CA ASP A 90 -3.90 -15.96 -21.94
C ASP A 90 -4.06 -14.44 -22.14
N TRP A 91 -3.89 -13.97 -23.37
CA TRP A 91 -3.93 -12.56 -23.73
C TRP A 91 -5.26 -12.13 -24.34
N LYS A 92 -5.91 -12.95 -25.17
CA LYS A 92 -7.15 -12.58 -25.88
C LYS A 92 -8.27 -12.03 -24.99
N ASN A 93 -8.30 -12.41 -23.71
CA ASN A 93 -9.34 -11.99 -22.75
C ASN A 93 -8.87 -10.91 -21.75
N ARG A 94 -7.63 -10.40 -21.86
CA ARG A 94 -7.13 -9.33 -20.99
C ARG A 94 -7.41 -7.97 -21.62
N THR A 95 -8.22 -7.17 -20.96
CA THR A 95 -8.56 -5.80 -21.42
C THR A 95 -7.56 -4.75 -20.96
N ASN A 96 -6.72 -5.05 -19.97
CA ASN A 96 -5.78 -4.11 -19.35
C ASN A 96 -4.35 -4.64 -19.47
N TYR A 97 -3.63 -4.19 -20.49
CA TYR A 97 -2.19 -4.45 -20.60
C TYR A 97 -1.39 -3.33 -19.93
N PRO A 98 -0.20 -3.64 -19.38
CA PRO A 98 0.75 -2.62 -18.97
C PRO A 98 1.06 -1.67 -20.15
N GLN A 99 1.17 -0.37 -19.88
CA GLN A 99 1.27 0.67 -20.90
C GLN A 99 2.70 1.18 -21.14
N SER A 100 3.67 0.75 -20.33
CA SER A 100 5.04 1.24 -20.44
C SER A 100 5.94 0.33 -21.27
N ALA A 101 6.72 1.00 -22.10
CA ALA A 101 7.76 0.44 -22.92
C ALA A 101 9.10 0.21 -22.19
N PHE A 102 9.19 0.58 -20.92
CA PHE A 102 10.42 0.66 -20.15
C PHE A 102 10.41 -0.29 -18.95
N LEU A 103 11.47 -1.07 -18.79
CA LEU A 103 11.72 -1.98 -17.68
C LEU A 103 11.69 -1.25 -16.33
N PHE A 104 12.28 -0.07 -16.26
CA PHE A 104 12.27 0.79 -15.07
C PHE A 104 10.86 0.97 -14.49
N ASP A 105 9.87 1.29 -15.34
CA ASP A 105 8.51 1.55 -14.89
C ASP A 105 7.86 0.29 -14.31
N HIS A 106 8.10 -0.88 -14.91
CA HIS A 106 7.59 -2.15 -14.41
C HIS A 106 8.24 -2.56 -13.09
N ILE A 107 9.54 -2.29 -12.92
CA ILE A 107 10.22 -2.52 -11.64
C ILE A 107 9.63 -1.60 -10.56
N VAL A 108 9.46 -0.30 -10.85
CA VAL A 108 8.85 0.65 -9.91
C VAL A 108 7.42 0.21 -9.54
N ASP A 109 6.58 -0.14 -10.52
CA ASP A 109 5.20 -0.60 -10.28
C ASP A 109 5.17 -1.81 -9.33
N VAL A 110 5.97 -2.84 -9.62
CA VAL A 110 6.08 -4.04 -8.79
C VAL A 110 6.51 -3.68 -7.37
N LEU A 111 7.61 -2.94 -7.21
CA LEU A 111 8.15 -2.63 -5.88
C LEU A 111 7.19 -1.79 -5.05
N MET A 112 6.53 -0.80 -5.66
CA MET A 112 5.51 0.01 -4.99
C MET A 112 4.31 -0.85 -4.57
N ARG A 113 3.81 -1.74 -5.42
CA ARG A 113 2.68 -2.65 -5.10
C ARG A 113 3.02 -3.64 -3.98
N ARG A 114 4.26 -4.15 -3.94
CA ARG A 114 4.74 -5.01 -2.85
C ARG A 114 4.67 -4.31 -1.50
N LEU A 115 5.13 -3.06 -1.44
CA LEU A 115 5.11 -2.23 -0.24
C LEU A 115 3.69 -1.77 0.14
N ALA A 116 2.80 -1.63 -0.83
CA ALA A 116 1.40 -1.27 -0.61
C ALA A 116 0.49 -2.46 -0.25
N ASN A 117 1.03 -3.69 -0.18
CA ASN A 117 0.23 -4.91 0.00
C ASN A 117 -0.98 -4.97 -0.95
N ASP A 118 -0.74 -4.69 -2.23
CA ASP A 118 -1.81 -4.59 -3.22
C ASP A 118 -2.36 -5.98 -3.60
N LYS A 119 -3.46 -6.35 -2.94
CA LYS A 119 -4.18 -7.61 -3.16
C LYS A 119 -4.82 -7.72 -4.55
N SER A 120 -4.92 -6.63 -5.31
CA SER A 120 -5.44 -6.66 -6.68
C SER A 120 -4.43 -7.24 -7.68
N TYR A 121 -3.19 -7.48 -7.24
CA TYR A 121 -2.11 -7.96 -8.08
C TYR A 121 -1.65 -9.37 -7.68
N PRO A 122 -2.38 -10.42 -8.11
CA PRO A 122 -2.18 -11.79 -7.62
C PRO A 122 -0.83 -12.37 -8.04
N GLY A 123 -0.24 -13.16 -7.13
CA GLY A 123 1.03 -13.87 -7.36
C GLY A 123 2.29 -13.04 -7.10
N LEU A 124 2.15 -11.79 -6.65
CA LEU A 124 3.27 -10.94 -6.25
C LEU A 124 3.58 -11.14 -4.75
N PRO A 125 4.82 -11.49 -4.36
CA PRO A 125 5.17 -11.61 -2.95
C PRO A 125 5.14 -10.24 -2.25
N VAL A 126 4.29 -10.12 -1.25
CA VAL A 126 4.14 -8.90 -0.43
C VAL A 126 5.38 -8.71 0.46
N ASP A 127 5.76 -7.46 0.73
CA ASP A 127 6.78 -7.18 1.73
C ASP A 127 6.30 -7.60 3.13
N LYS A 128 7.16 -8.27 3.90
CA LYS A 128 6.78 -8.82 5.21
C LYS A 128 6.32 -7.73 6.18
N LYS A 129 7.07 -6.64 6.30
CA LYS A 129 6.72 -5.53 7.20
C LYS A 129 5.48 -4.79 6.72
N ALA A 130 5.34 -4.60 5.41
CA ALA A 130 4.12 -4.06 4.83
C ALA A 130 2.91 -4.94 5.20
N ASN A 131 3.01 -6.25 5.05
CA ASN A 131 1.92 -7.15 5.38
C ASN A 131 1.56 -7.12 6.87
N GLU A 132 2.55 -7.10 7.76
CA GLU A 132 2.36 -6.94 9.20
C GLU A 132 1.67 -5.63 9.55
N TRP A 133 2.17 -4.49 9.01
CA TRP A 133 1.57 -3.17 9.21
C TRP A 133 0.12 -3.12 8.75
N HIS A 134 -0.16 -3.55 7.52
CA HIS A 134 -1.52 -3.52 6.97
C HIS A 134 -2.46 -4.43 7.77
N SER A 135 -1.99 -5.59 8.24
CA SER A 135 -2.79 -6.47 9.10
C SER A 135 -3.10 -5.82 10.45
N LYS A 136 -2.15 -5.07 11.02
CA LYS A 136 -2.38 -4.29 12.25
C LYS A 136 -3.39 -3.17 12.01
N VAL A 137 -3.23 -2.40 10.95
CA VAL A 137 -4.16 -1.32 10.57
C VAL A 137 -5.56 -1.89 10.32
N ASP A 138 -5.70 -2.99 9.58
CA ASP A 138 -6.98 -3.69 9.38
C ASP A 138 -7.62 -4.11 10.72
N GLY A 139 -6.79 -4.58 11.67
CA GLY A 139 -7.21 -4.90 13.03
C GLY A 139 -7.73 -3.68 13.80
N LEU A 140 -7.02 -2.55 13.74
CA LEU A 140 -7.43 -1.29 14.39
C LEU A 140 -8.70 -0.69 13.77
N VAL A 141 -8.87 -0.82 12.46
CA VAL A 141 -10.12 -0.42 11.78
C VAL A 141 -11.28 -1.30 12.24
N SER A 142 -11.02 -2.58 12.52
CA SER A 142 -12.06 -3.55 12.88
C SER A 142 -12.35 -3.61 14.38
N SER A 143 -11.48 -3.08 15.25
CA SER A 143 -11.69 -3.12 16.70
C SER A 143 -12.85 -2.21 17.12
N VAL A 144 -13.58 -2.68 18.14
CA VAL A 144 -14.65 -1.93 18.82
C VAL A 144 -14.02 -0.86 19.71
N ASP A 145 -12.90 -1.21 20.37
CA ASP A 145 -12.11 -0.28 21.14
C ASP A 145 -11.40 0.69 20.19
N GLY A 146 -11.48 1.99 20.50
CA GLY A 146 -10.76 3.02 19.77
C GLY A 146 -9.24 2.83 19.83
N VAL A 147 -8.52 3.56 19.00
CA VAL A 147 -7.07 3.48 18.95
C VAL A 147 -6.47 4.40 20.02
N LEU A 148 -5.71 3.85 20.98
CA LEU A 148 -4.95 4.67 21.93
C LEU A 148 -3.82 5.42 21.20
N PRO A 149 -3.79 6.77 21.23
CA PRO A 149 -2.87 7.55 20.39
C PRO A 149 -1.39 7.21 20.57
N LEU A 150 -0.95 6.99 21.82
CA LEU A 150 0.45 6.67 22.13
C LEU A 150 0.86 5.29 21.60
N GLN A 151 0.00 4.28 21.74
CA GLN A 151 0.26 2.94 21.23
C GLN A 151 0.36 2.96 19.71
N PHE A 152 -0.55 3.67 19.05
CA PHE A 152 -0.50 3.84 17.60
C PHE A 152 0.75 4.58 17.14
N GLN A 153 1.17 5.62 17.85
CA GLN A 153 2.39 6.35 17.51
C GLN A 153 3.63 5.46 17.62
N THR A 154 3.76 4.67 18.69
CA THR A 154 4.89 3.73 18.85
C THR A 154 4.92 2.69 17.73
N GLU A 155 3.77 2.15 17.37
CA GLU A 155 3.64 1.21 16.25
C GLU A 155 3.98 1.89 14.92
N TYR A 156 3.42 3.07 14.68
CA TYR A 156 3.69 3.85 13.47
C TYR A 156 5.19 4.14 13.33
N ASP A 157 5.87 4.59 14.39
CA ASP A 157 7.30 4.84 14.37
C ASP A 157 8.10 3.56 14.06
N THR A 158 7.68 2.42 14.61
CA THR A 158 8.33 1.12 14.33
C THR A 158 8.29 0.74 12.84
N TYR A 159 7.19 1.04 12.13
CA TYR A 159 7.01 0.66 10.72
C TYR A 159 7.34 1.76 9.72
N TRP A 160 7.26 3.04 10.11
CA TRP A 160 7.28 4.20 9.21
C TRP A 160 8.29 5.30 9.58
N GLN A 161 9.03 5.18 10.69
CA GLN A 161 10.12 6.12 10.98
C GLN A 161 11.17 6.06 9.85
N LEU A 162 11.57 7.22 9.32
CA LEU A 162 12.61 7.27 8.30
C LEU A 162 13.97 6.95 8.92
N GLN A 163 14.70 6.00 8.34
CA GLN A 163 16.03 5.61 8.81
C GLN A 163 17.10 6.11 7.82
N SER A 164 17.60 7.32 8.06
CA SER A 164 18.54 7.99 7.14
C SER A 164 19.83 7.20 6.89
N ASN A 165 20.27 6.38 7.84
CA ASN A 165 21.44 5.51 7.71
C ASN A 165 21.26 4.39 6.66
N TYR A 166 20.03 3.94 6.41
CA TYR A 166 19.71 2.90 5.42
C TYR A 166 19.32 3.44 4.04
N LEU A 167 19.31 4.77 3.86
CA LEU A 167 19.04 5.36 2.55
C LEU A 167 20.16 5.00 1.56
N LEU A 168 19.72 4.54 0.39
CA LEU A 168 20.61 4.21 -0.71
C LEU A 168 21.07 5.49 -1.42
N PRO A 169 22.30 5.50 -1.96
CA PRO A 169 22.80 6.62 -2.71
C PRO A 169 21.92 6.91 -3.92
N GLU A 170 21.83 8.18 -4.21
CA GLU A 170 21.06 8.68 -5.32
C GLU A 170 21.80 8.50 -6.64
N TYR A 171 21.08 8.11 -7.69
CA TYR A 171 21.66 8.08 -9.03
C TYR A 171 21.93 9.50 -9.54
N GLU A 172 23.17 9.75 -9.95
CA GLU A 172 23.60 10.95 -10.65
C GLU A 172 24.13 10.59 -12.04
N TYR A 173 23.70 11.31 -13.07
CA TYR A 173 24.01 11.00 -14.46
C TYR A 173 25.53 10.99 -14.74
N SER A 174 26.25 11.94 -14.16
CA SER A 174 27.73 12.05 -14.19
C SER A 174 28.44 10.81 -13.63
N SER A 175 27.75 10.00 -12.82
CA SER A 175 28.28 8.83 -12.12
C SER A 175 27.73 7.51 -12.68
N SER A 176 27.11 7.52 -13.86
CA SER A 176 26.42 6.35 -14.44
C SER A 176 27.27 5.08 -14.52
N VAL A 177 28.52 5.19 -14.96
CA VAL A 177 29.45 4.05 -15.05
C VAL A 177 29.80 3.47 -13.67
N LYS A 178 29.78 4.30 -12.61
CA LYS A 178 30.18 3.90 -11.25
C LYS A 178 29.00 3.55 -10.35
N TYR A 179 27.77 3.84 -10.77
CA TYR A 179 26.60 3.66 -9.92
C TYR A 179 26.34 2.18 -9.56
N PRO A 180 26.47 1.21 -10.50
CA PRO A 180 26.37 -0.20 -10.13
C PRO A 180 27.43 -0.63 -9.10
N ASP A 181 28.67 -0.18 -9.27
CA ASP A 181 29.75 -0.52 -8.33
C ASP A 181 29.51 0.12 -6.95
N LEU A 182 29.02 1.37 -6.93
CA LEU A 182 28.63 2.04 -5.69
C LEU A 182 27.55 1.26 -4.95
N MET A 183 26.53 0.76 -5.66
CA MET A 183 25.45 -0.02 -5.07
C MET A 183 25.95 -1.37 -4.53
N ARG A 184 26.84 -2.06 -5.25
CA ARG A 184 27.48 -3.29 -4.77
C ARG A 184 28.32 -3.06 -3.51
N GLN A 185 29.04 -1.93 -3.42
CA GLN A 185 29.79 -1.56 -2.21
C GLN A 185 28.89 -1.37 -0.97
N LEU A 186 27.58 -1.15 -1.13
CA LEU A 186 26.64 -1.05 -0.01
C LEU A 186 26.44 -2.38 0.72
N GLU A 187 26.74 -3.50 0.07
CA GLU A 187 26.83 -4.81 0.70
C GLU A 187 27.91 -4.82 1.78
N ASN A 188 29.10 -4.29 1.46
CA ASN A 188 30.24 -4.26 2.38
C ASN A 188 30.01 -3.39 3.61
N ILE A 189 29.11 -2.39 3.51
CA ILE A 189 28.66 -1.57 4.65
C ILE A 189 27.29 -2.02 5.21
N ASN A 190 26.89 -3.26 4.89
CA ASN A 190 25.70 -3.96 5.39
C ASN A 190 24.34 -3.30 5.14
N LYS A 191 24.25 -2.27 4.27
CA LYS A 191 22.97 -1.58 4.03
C LYS A 191 21.97 -2.47 3.29
N LEU A 192 22.41 -3.16 2.23
CA LEU A 192 21.56 -4.07 1.44
C LEU A 192 21.29 -5.39 2.16
N ASN A 193 22.27 -5.90 2.92
CA ASN A 193 22.12 -7.14 3.68
C ASN A 193 21.17 -6.99 4.88
N GLN A 194 21.01 -5.77 5.42
CA GLN A 194 20.07 -5.45 6.48
C GLN A 194 18.73 -4.90 5.94
N TYR A 195 18.32 -5.26 4.72
CA TYR A 195 17.05 -4.80 4.14
C TYR A 195 15.84 -5.14 5.03
N ASN A 196 15.91 -6.27 5.74
CA ASN A 196 14.88 -6.70 6.70
C ASN A 196 14.73 -5.72 7.88
N GLN A 197 15.72 -4.86 8.14
CA GLN A 197 15.67 -3.81 9.16
C GLN A 197 15.07 -2.51 8.64
N TRP A 198 14.94 -2.33 7.31
CA TRP A 198 14.37 -1.12 6.73
C TRP A 198 12.90 -0.96 7.12
N THR A 199 12.51 0.24 7.53
CA THR A 199 11.10 0.60 7.68
C THR A 199 10.42 0.71 6.31
N ILE A 200 9.11 0.60 6.27
CA ILE A 200 8.31 0.71 5.04
C ILE A 200 8.60 2.05 4.34
N ARG A 201 8.67 3.14 5.12
CA ARG A 201 9.01 4.47 4.60
C ARG A 201 10.38 4.50 3.94
N THR A 202 11.39 3.91 4.57
CA THR A 202 12.75 3.83 4.03
C THR A 202 12.77 3.02 2.73
N SER A 203 12.07 1.88 2.70
CA SER A 203 11.92 1.07 1.49
C SER A 203 11.29 1.85 0.34
N TYR A 204 10.24 2.64 0.60
CA TYR A 204 9.62 3.53 -0.40
C TYR A 204 10.61 4.54 -1.00
N PHE A 205 11.46 5.16 -0.18
CA PHE A 205 12.51 6.06 -0.66
C PHE A 205 13.60 5.33 -1.47
N ASN A 206 13.88 4.08 -1.12
CA ASN A 206 14.89 3.26 -1.79
C ASN A 206 14.39 2.67 -3.13
N VAL A 207 13.07 2.61 -3.40
CA VAL A 207 12.51 2.04 -4.64
C VAL A 207 13.16 2.60 -5.90
N CYS A 208 13.30 3.92 -5.99
CA CYS A 208 13.84 4.54 -7.21
C CYS A 208 15.32 4.19 -7.43
N SER A 209 16.12 4.15 -6.36
CA SER A 209 17.54 3.77 -6.44
C SER A 209 17.70 2.30 -6.82
N VAL A 210 16.89 1.42 -6.21
CA VAL A 210 16.82 -0.01 -6.55
C VAL A 210 16.41 -0.22 -8.01
N ALA A 211 15.37 0.48 -8.47
CA ALA A 211 14.88 0.37 -9.84
C ALA A 211 15.89 0.88 -10.87
N VAL A 212 16.59 1.99 -10.57
CA VAL A 212 17.69 2.48 -11.42
C VAL A 212 18.80 1.45 -11.51
N TYR A 213 19.25 0.90 -10.39
CA TYR A 213 20.31 -0.10 -10.34
C TYR A 213 19.95 -1.36 -11.15
N LEU A 214 18.77 -1.92 -10.91
CA LEU A 214 18.26 -3.09 -11.64
C LEU A 214 18.16 -2.80 -13.13
N ASN A 215 17.63 -1.64 -13.52
CA ASN A 215 17.53 -1.26 -14.93
C ASN A 215 18.91 -1.19 -15.60
N MET A 216 19.93 -0.66 -14.91
CA MET A 216 21.30 -0.57 -15.45
C MET A 216 21.94 -1.94 -15.65
N ILE A 217 21.70 -2.90 -14.76
CA ILE A 217 22.28 -4.24 -14.84
C ILE A 217 21.54 -5.12 -15.84
N LEU A 218 20.22 -5.00 -15.90
CA LEU A 218 19.37 -5.82 -16.76
C LEU A 218 19.23 -5.25 -18.18
N ALA A 219 19.43 -3.94 -18.36
CA ALA A 219 19.34 -3.25 -19.65
C ALA A 219 20.53 -2.28 -19.86
N PRO A 220 21.79 -2.76 -19.84
CA PRO A 220 22.99 -1.91 -19.87
C PRO A 220 23.12 -1.07 -21.14
N ASN A 221 22.56 -1.52 -22.26
CA ASN A 221 22.61 -0.82 -23.54
C ASN A 221 21.57 0.31 -23.68
N ASN A 222 20.66 0.47 -22.71
CA ASN A 222 19.62 1.51 -22.71
C ASN A 222 20.02 2.74 -21.89
N ALA A 223 21.32 2.88 -21.59
CA ALA A 223 21.89 3.96 -20.81
C ALA A 223 22.00 5.26 -21.63
N ASN A 224 20.93 6.03 -21.72
CA ASN A 224 21.01 7.45 -22.05
C ASN A 224 20.07 8.27 -21.13
N THR A 225 20.12 9.59 -21.23
CA THR A 225 19.40 10.63 -20.46
C THR A 225 17.98 10.36 -19.89
N PRO A 226 17.09 9.51 -20.46
CA PRO A 226 15.76 9.22 -19.87
C PRO A 226 15.74 8.79 -18.39
N LEU A 227 16.79 8.12 -17.90
CA LEU A 227 16.77 7.52 -16.56
C LEU A 227 16.77 8.55 -15.42
N GLN A 228 17.42 9.70 -15.61
CA GLN A 228 17.43 10.76 -14.59
C GLN A 228 16.03 11.41 -14.46
N THR A 229 15.34 11.57 -15.59
CA THR A 229 13.96 12.06 -15.62
C THR A 229 13.02 11.05 -14.98
N ALA A 230 13.12 9.76 -15.37
CA ALA A 230 12.33 8.68 -14.80
C ALA A 230 12.53 8.57 -13.27
N ARG A 231 13.77 8.70 -12.79
CA ARG A 231 14.07 8.77 -11.35
C ARG A 231 13.36 9.93 -10.65
N ARG A 232 13.36 11.13 -11.25
CA ARG A 232 12.70 12.31 -10.67
C ARG A 232 11.19 12.09 -10.55
N GLU A 233 10.57 11.51 -11.57
CA GLU A 233 9.14 11.18 -11.55
C GLU A 233 8.84 10.05 -10.54
N CYS A 234 9.68 9.02 -10.47
CA CYS A 234 9.59 7.98 -9.45
C CYS A 234 9.59 8.58 -8.04
N LYS A 235 10.47 9.55 -7.73
CA LYS A 235 10.49 10.22 -6.42
C LYS A 235 9.21 11.00 -6.11
N LYS A 236 8.61 11.63 -7.12
CA LYS A 236 7.31 12.31 -6.97
C LYS A 236 6.22 11.28 -6.66
N LEU A 237 6.20 10.14 -7.36
CA LEU A 237 5.28 9.03 -7.09
C LEU A 237 5.47 8.48 -5.68
N THR A 238 6.70 8.27 -5.23
CA THR A 238 7.00 7.88 -3.84
C THR A 238 6.38 8.86 -2.86
N SER A 239 6.61 10.16 -3.06
CA SER A 239 6.10 11.20 -2.17
C SER A 239 4.57 11.28 -2.17
N ALA A 240 3.94 11.09 -3.32
CA ALA A 240 2.49 11.01 -3.44
C ALA A 240 1.92 9.78 -2.72
N MET A 241 2.56 8.61 -2.85
CA MET A 241 2.18 7.40 -2.14
C MET A 241 2.29 7.55 -0.62
N LEU A 242 3.41 8.12 -0.14
CA LEU A 242 3.59 8.43 1.29
C LEU A 242 2.52 9.41 1.80
N SER A 243 2.18 10.42 1.00
CA SER A 243 1.12 11.38 1.35
C SER A 243 -0.25 10.71 1.44
N LYS A 244 -0.57 9.83 0.49
CA LYS A 244 -1.83 9.07 0.47
C LYS A 244 -1.97 8.17 1.68
N GLU A 245 -0.91 7.45 2.06
CA GLU A 245 -0.90 6.62 3.27
C GLU A 245 -1.15 7.47 4.52
N ASN A 246 -0.43 8.58 4.67
CA ASN A 246 -0.62 9.48 5.81
C ASN A 246 -2.05 10.04 5.90
N GLN A 247 -2.64 10.37 4.75
CA GLN A 247 -4.03 10.84 4.69
C GLN A 247 -5.02 9.74 5.07
N TYR A 248 -4.79 8.50 4.61
CA TYR A 248 -5.61 7.35 4.95
C TYR A 248 -5.59 7.10 6.46
N LEU A 249 -4.39 7.02 7.06
CA LEU A 249 -4.23 6.81 8.50
C LEU A 249 -4.84 7.94 9.32
N LYS A 250 -4.64 9.20 8.91
CA LYS A 250 -5.28 10.36 9.54
C LYS A 250 -6.81 10.24 9.52
N SER A 251 -7.37 9.92 8.36
CA SER A 251 -8.82 9.80 8.19
C SER A 251 -9.41 8.68 9.05
N MET A 252 -8.69 7.55 9.12
CA MET A 252 -9.05 6.43 10.00
C MET A 252 -9.07 6.85 11.48
N ILE A 253 -8.02 7.53 11.95
CA ILE A 253 -7.92 7.98 13.35
C ILE A 253 -9.08 8.93 13.67
N VAL A 254 -9.32 9.94 12.84
CA VAL A 254 -10.41 10.91 13.05
C VAL A 254 -11.76 10.19 13.11
N TYR A 255 -12.04 9.33 12.13
CA TYR A 255 -13.30 8.57 12.10
C TYR A 255 -13.51 7.74 13.37
N LYS A 256 -12.48 7.04 13.85
CA LYS A 256 -12.56 6.22 15.07
C LYS A 256 -12.71 7.07 16.33
N SER A 257 -12.04 8.21 16.42
CA SER A 257 -12.19 9.14 17.53
C SER A 257 -13.60 9.72 17.60
N ASP A 258 -14.16 10.15 16.45
CA ASP A 258 -15.54 10.67 16.39
C ASP A 258 -16.56 9.60 16.77
N GLN A 259 -16.37 8.35 16.29
CA GLN A 259 -17.22 7.23 16.66
C GLN A 259 -17.18 6.98 18.17
N LEU A 260 -16.00 6.93 18.79
CA LEU A 260 -15.85 6.70 20.23
C LEU A 260 -16.54 7.79 21.07
N VAL A 261 -16.41 9.05 20.67
CA VAL A 261 -17.06 10.19 21.34
C VAL A 261 -18.58 10.07 21.24
N ASN A 262 -19.10 9.79 20.05
CA ASN A 262 -20.54 9.62 19.83
C ASN A 262 -21.10 8.46 20.65
N ASP A 263 -20.45 7.29 20.62
CA ASP A 263 -20.87 6.11 21.38
C ASP A 263 -20.86 6.40 22.89
N SER A 264 -19.84 7.11 23.38
CA SER A 264 -19.75 7.51 24.80
C SER A 264 -20.85 8.49 25.20
N LEU A 265 -21.14 9.50 24.37
CA LEU A 265 -22.20 10.47 24.63
C LEU A 265 -23.58 9.81 24.56
N GLN A 266 -23.79 8.87 23.62
CA GLN A 266 -25.03 8.11 23.52
C GLN A 266 -25.22 7.22 24.75
N LEU A 267 -24.18 6.53 25.21
CA LEU A 267 -24.22 5.73 26.44
C LEU A 267 -24.53 6.60 27.66
N TYR A 268 -23.83 7.74 27.82
CA TYR A 268 -24.10 8.69 28.90
C TYR A 268 -25.54 9.19 28.86
N SER A 269 -26.05 9.60 27.69
CA SER A 269 -27.42 10.06 27.51
C SER A 269 -28.44 8.97 27.88
N ASN A 270 -28.21 7.73 27.46
CA ASN A 270 -29.06 6.60 27.80
C ASN A 270 -29.10 6.33 29.31
N LEU A 271 -27.94 6.34 29.98
CA LEU A 271 -27.84 6.18 31.42
C LEU A 271 -28.50 7.33 32.18
N TYR A 272 -28.22 8.57 31.80
CA TYR A 272 -28.77 9.78 32.41
C TYR A 272 -30.30 9.83 32.30
N ASN A 273 -30.83 9.59 31.10
CA ASN A 273 -32.27 9.57 30.85
C ASN A 273 -32.94 8.35 31.52
N GLY A 274 -32.28 7.19 31.52
CA GLY A 274 -32.73 5.99 32.22
C GLY A 274 -32.85 6.21 33.72
N GLU A 275 -31.85 6.83 34.35
CA GLU A 275 -31.91 7.20 35.77
C GLU A 275 -33.05 8.17 36.08
N ARG A 276 -33.24 9.21 35.26
CA ARG A 276 -34.34 10.15 35.43
C ARG A 276 -35.70 9.47 35.28
N MET A 277 -35.85 8.60 34.30
CA MET A 277 -37.07 7.82 34.09
C MET A 277 -37.35 6.89 35.28
N ASN A 278 -36.32 6.26 35.84
CA ASN A 278 -36.45 5.42 37.03
C ASN A 278 -36.82 6.25 38.27
N ARG A 279 -36.23 7.43 38.47
CA ARG A 279 -36.64 8.35 39.54
C ARG A 279 -38.09 8.79 39.38
N PHE A 280 -38.49 9.17 38.18
CA PHE A 280 -39.89 9.54 37.90
C PHE A 280 -40.86 8.40 38.19
N LYS A 281 -40.55 7.17 37.77
CA LYS A 281 -41.33 5.97 38.10
C LYS A 281 -41.45 5.77 39.62
N MET A 282 -40.35 5.91 40.37
CA MET A 282 -40.39 5.81 41.83
C MET A 282 -41.26 6.92 42.46
N THR A 283 -41.17 8.15 41.97
CA THR A 283 -42.01 9.27 42.45
C THR A 283 -43.49 9.02 42.16
N LEU A 284 -43.84 8.54 40.95
CA LEU A 284 -45.20 8.15 40.61
C LEU A 284 -45.71 7.02 41.51
N HIS A 285 -44.87 6.02 41.78
CA HIS A 285 -45.24 4.92 42.66
C HIS A 285 -45.55 5.43 44.06
N LYS A 286 -44.68 6.30 44.60
CA LYS A 286 -44.84 6.93 45.92
C LYS A 286 -46.13 7.76 45.99
N LEU A 287 -46.39 8.60 44.99
CA LEU A 287 -47.63 9.36 44.86
C LEU A 287 -48.86 8.45 44.84
N SER A 288 -48.82 7.34 44.08
CA SER A 288 -49.96 6.40 44.04
C SER A 288 -50.22 5.76 45.41
N THR A 289 -49.17 5.42 46.16
CA THR A 289 -49.29 4.85 47.50
C THR A 289 -49.80 5.87 48.51
N GLU A 290 -49.36 7.13 48.42
CA GLU A 290 -49.88 8.22 49.25
C GLU A 290 -51.36 8.49 48.94
N TRP A 291 -51.76 8.53 47.67
CA TRP A 291 -53.16 8.64 47.25
C TRP A 291 -54.03 7.48 47.73
N LEU A 292 -53.54 6.24 47.65
CA LEU A 292 -54.20 5.08 48.21
C LEU A 292 -54.34 5.19 49.74
N GLY A 293 -53.33 5.72 50.41
CA GLY A 293 -53.37 6.03 51.84
C GLY A 293 -54.46 7.04 52.18
N VAL A 294 -54.50 8.16 51.47
CA VAL A 294 -55.55 9.19 51.61
C VAL A 294 -56.93 8.60 51.32
N ALA A 295 -57.11 7.88 50.22
CA ALA A 295 -58.38 7.25 49.87
C ALA A 295 -58.87 6.23 50.92
N ARG A 296 -57.96 5.55 51.61
CA ARG A 296 -58.29 4.66 52.74
C ARG A 296 -58.64 5.42 54.03
N GLN A 297 -58.13 6.63 54.20
CA GLN A 297 -58.44 7.51 55.35
C GLN A 297 -59.72 8.30 55.15
N VAL A 298 -60.13 8.60 53.91
CA VAL A 298 -61.37 9.33 53.60
C VAL A 298 -62.61 8.72 54.27
N PRO A 299 -62.87 7.39 54.23
CA PRO A 299 -63.99 6.78 54.94
C PRO A 299 -63.96 6.94 56.46
N MET A 300 -62.77 7.13 57.06
CA MET A 300 -62.62 7.39 58.50
C MET A 300 -62.80 8.87 58.86
N LEU A 301 -62.60 9.78 57.90
CA LEU A 301 -62.74 11.22 58.07
C LEU A 301 -64.15 11.73 57.77
N VAL A 302 -64.87 11.08 56.84
CA VAL A 302 -66.27 11.43 56.48
C VAL A 302 -67.22 11.46 57.69
N PRO A 303 -67.17 10.52 58.66
CA PRO A 303 -68.02 10.56 59.84
C PRO A 303 -67.67 11.70 60.82
N MET A 304 -66.45 12.24 60.75
CA MET A 304 -66.01 13.37 61.59
C MET A 304 -66.44 14.73 61.04
N CYS A 305 -66.88 14.80 59.78
CA CYS A 305 -67.38 16.02 59.14
C CYS A 305 -68.91 16.13 59.18
N SER A 306 -69.60 15.17 59.78
CA SER A 306 -71.07 15.12 59.88
C SER A 306 -71.63 15.50 61.26
N TYR A 307 -70.96 16.39 62.00
CA TYR A 307 -71.49 17.17 63.12
C TYR A 307 -70.85 18.56 63.18
#